data_AF-A0A1H1N404-F1
#
_entry.id   AF-A0A1H1N404-F1
#
_cell.length_a   1.000
_cell.length_b   1.000
_cell.length_c   1.000
_cell.angle_alpha   90.00
_cell.angle_beta   90.00
_cell.angle_gamma   90.00
#
_symmetry.space_group_name_H-M   'P 1'
#
loop_
_entity.id
_entity.type
_entity.pdbx_description
1 polymer ?
#
loop_
_entity_poly.entity_id
_entity_poly.type
_entity_poly.pdbx_seq_one_letter_code
_entity_poly.pdbx_strand_id
1 'polypeptide(L)'
;MKRRIIGIAAVASVAALTAAAFALSAQAAPWQQAAAPASTEAPAVLEAATNAVPAEEPVALDPMSADYNPYTDPASPDYVTPVAKAAWYAKDAVVRKCMTDLGLGYETAPWWLGGSAQPRGLDHNQSIDWLIGYSGANFMQPTGVPEESGCSGLLALIDAGTVAAPPVPVPADPVGLPTERQTWLAFDQLVRDCMTERGVEYLYWEWWNPEYQTPFDPLSLEPMIPAARPLDLNDEQIAAWEFALNGDAGAGAEYRWEDAGCHGYAVHASGNDNMH
;
A
#
# COMPACT_ATOMS: atom_id res chain seq x y z
N MET A 1 50.80 44.43 -33.50
CA MET A 1 51.27 43.13 -34.04
C MET A 1 52.34 42.55 -33.13
N LYS A 2 52.02 41.46 -32.40
CA LYS A 2 52.92 40.33 -32.07
C LYS A 2 52.14 39.36 -31.18
N ARG A 3 51.55 38.35 -31.82
CA ARG A 3 50.97 37.17 -31.16
C ARG A 3 52.11 36.36 -30.55
N ARG A 4 51.96 35.92 -29.29
CA ARG A 4 52.73 34.79 -28.75
C ARG A 4 51.74 33.70 -28.36
N ILE A 5 51.84 32.61 -29.12
CA ILE A 5 51.21 31.32 -28.89
C ILE A 5 52.09 30.61 -27.87
N ILE A 6 51.51 30.13 -26.77
CA ILE A 6 52.09 29.10 -25.92
C ILE A 6 51.02 28.02 -25.80
N GLY A 7 51.35 26.83 -26.29
CA GLY A 7 50.59 25.61 -26.07
C GLY A 7 51.29 24.68 -25.09
N ILE A 8 50.69 23.48 -24.93
CA ILE A 8 51.14 22.29 -24.20
C ILE A 8 50.75 22.37 -22.70
N ALA A 9 50.10 21.39 -22.04
CA ALA A 9 50.11 19.93 -22.22
C ALA A 9 48.74 19.28 -21.93
N ALA A 10 48.43 18.21 -22.65
CA ALA A 10 47.42 17.23 -22.27
C ALA A 10 47.97 16.33 -21.15
N VAL A 11 47.20 16.14 -20.07
CA VAL A 11 47.44 15.13 -19.05
C VAL A 11 46.41 14.02 -19.26
N ALA A 12 46.88 12.90 -19.80
CA ALA A 12 46.14 11.66 -19.83
C ALA A 12 46.46 10.89 -18.54
N SER A 13 45.48 10.75 -17.65
CA SER A 13 45.59 9.89 -16.48
C SER A 13 44.70 8.67 -16.69
N VAL A 14 45.36 7.55 -16.98
CA VAL A 14 44.81 6.20 -16.97
C VAL A 14 44.69 5.77 -15.51
N ALA A 15 43.46 5.56 -15.01
CA ALA A 15 43.22 4.86 -13.76
C ALA A 15 42.55 3.53 -14.07
N ALA A 16 43.28 2.45 -13.80
CA ALA A 16 42.83 1.08 -13.92
C ALA A 16 41.79 0.78 -12.83
N LEU A 17 40.58 0.41 -13.25
CA LEU A 17 39.55 -0.19 -12.38
C LEU A 17 39.83 -1.69 -12.25
N THR A 18 40.36 -2.08 -11.10
CA THR A 18 40.42 -3.48 -10.66
C THR A 18 39.01 -3.97 -10.35
N ALA A 19 38.52 -4.94 -11.13
CA ALA A 19 37.31 -5.68 -10.86
C ALA A 19 37.52 -6.56 -9.61
N ALA A 20 36.92 -6.18 -8.49
CA ALA A 20 36.73 -7.05 -7.33
C ALA A 20 35.48 -7.89 -7.57
N ALA A 21 35.67 -9.19 -7.82
CA ALA A 21 34.60 -10.17 -7.85
C ALA A 21 34.09 -10.37 -6.40
N PHE A 22 32.95 -9.76 -6.08
CA PHE A 22 32.18 -10.13 -4.89
C PHE A 22 31.43 -11.42 -5.20
N ALA A 23 31.93 -12.54 -4.69
CA ALA A 23 31.16 -13.75 -4.55
C ALA A 23 30.16 -13.56 -3.40
N LEU A 24 28.94 -13.12 -3.72
CA LEU A 24 27.82 -13.22 -2.79
C LEU A 24 27.52 -14.71 -2.56
N SER A 25 27.79 -15.17 -1.36
CA SER A 25 27.29 -16.44 -0.85
C SER A 25 25.81 -16.24 -0.52
N ALA A 26 24.93 -16.67 -1.44
CA ALA A 26 23.51 -16.80 -1.16
C ALA A 26 23.31 -17.90 -0.10
N GLN A 27 23.20 -17.51 1.16
CA GLN A 27 22.63 -18.35 2.20
C GLN A 27 21.12 -18.25 2.05
N ALA A 28 20.52 -19.21 1.35
CA ALA A 28 19.07 -19.37 1.28
C ALA A 28 18.52 -19.56 2.69
N ALA A 29 17.58 -18.70 3.10
CA ALA A 29 16.81 -18.86 4.33
C ALA A 29 15.97 -20.16 4.24
N PRO A 30 16.00 -21.03 5.26
CA PRO A 30 15.34 -22.33 5.22
C PRO A 30 13.84 -22.19 5.54
N TRP A 31 13.04 -21.74 4.58
CA TRP A 31 11.59 -21.94 4.61
C TRP A 31 11.24 -23.17 3.75
N GLN A 32 11.77 -24.33 4.12
CA GLN A 32 11.30 -25.62 3.62
C GLN A 32 10.34 -26.21 4.64
N GLN A 33 9.05 -25.95 4.46
CA GLN A 33 8.01 -26.76 5.09
C GLN A 33 8.14 -28.20 4.59
N ALA A 34 8.38 -29.11 5.53
CA ALA A 34 8.37 -30.54 5.29
C ALA A 34 7.00 -30.94 4.72
N ALA A 35 7.00 -31.49 3.51
CA ALA A 35 5.84 -32.14 2.94
C ALA A 35 5.52 -33.39 3.79
N ALA A 36 4.35 -33.40 4.43
CA ALA A 36 3.81 -34.61 5.04
C ALA A 36 3.43 -35.61 3.92
N PRO A 37 3.67 -36.93 4.12
CA PRO A 37 3.24 -37.94 3.16
C PRO A 37 1.70 -38.01 3.11
N ALA A 38 1.16 -38.04 1.89
CA ALA A 38 -0.26 -38.21 1.65
C ALA A 38 -0.72 -39.63 2.05
N SER A 39 -1.59 -39.73 3.06
CA SER A 39 -2.38 -40.93 3.31
C SER A 39 -3.44 -41.08 2.21
N THR A 40 -3.39 -42.21 1.51
CA THR A 40 -4.43 -42.63 0.57
C THR A 40 -5.50 -43.40 1.37
N GLU A 41 -6.55 -42.72 1.82
CA GLU A 41 -7.79 -43.37 2.24
C GLU A 41 -8.83 -43.29 1.13
N ALA A 42 -9.46 -44.43 0.85
CA ALA A 42 -10.53 -44.58 -0.12
C ALA A 42 -11.82 -43.88 0.35
N PRO A 43 -12.62 -43.30 -0.55
CA PRO A 43 -13.83 -42.58 -0.13
C PRO A 43 -14.94 -43.56 0.29
N ALA A 44 -15.37 -43.45 1.55
CA ALA A 44 -16.65 -43.97 1.99
C ALA A 44 -17.76 -43.06 1.42
N VAL A 45 -18.71 -43.65 0.70
CA VAL A 45 -19.91 -42.97 0.21
C VAL A 45 -20.84 -42.74 1.42
N LEU A 46 -20.80 -41.55 1.99
CA LEU A 46 -21.78 -41.07 2.97
C LEU A 46 -22.93 -40.40 2.20
N GLU A 47 -24.14 -40.96 2.31
CA GLU A 47 -25.39 -40.31 1.92
C GLU A 47 -25.53 -38.97 2.66
N ALA A 48 -25.45 -37.88 1.92
CA ALA A 48 -25.62 -36.54 2.46
C ALA A 48 -27.11 -36.30 2.79
N ALA A 49 -27.44 -36.29 4.08
CA ALA A 49 -28.71 -35.76 4.56
C ALA A 49 -28.76 -34.25 4.28
N THR A 50 -29.59 -33.86 3.30
CA THR A 50 -29.85 -32.46 2.94
C THR A 50 -30.74 -31.79 3.98
N ASN A 51 -30.18 -31.48 5.15
CA ASN A 51 -30.74 -30.46 6.03
C ASN A 51 -30.25 -29.10 5.53
N ALA A 52 -30.93 -28.55 4.53
CA ALA A 52 -30.71 -27.19 4.09
C ALA A 52 -31.06 -26.25 5.26
N VAL A 53 -30.03 -25.73 5.93
CA VAL A 53 -30.17 -24.60 6.86
C VAL A 53 -30.79 -23.46 6.04
N PRO A 54 -31.90 -22.85 6.48
CA PRO A 54 -32.46 -21.69 5.81
C PRO A 54 -31.36 -20.66 5.63
N ALA A 55 -31.12 -20.24 4.38
CA ALA A 55 -30.22 -19.15 4.10
C ALA A 55 -30.73 -17.93 4.87
N GLU A 56 -29.94 -17.46 5.83
CA GLU A 56 -30.24 -16.24 6.57
C GLU A 56 -30.33 -15.11 5.54
N GLU A 57 -31.45 -14.39 5.52
CA GLU A 57 -31.59 -13.25 4.61
C GLU A 57 -30.48 -12.24 4.95
N PRO A 58 -29.69 -11.80 3.96
CA PRO A 58 -28.64 -10.82 4.22
C PRO A 58 -29.30 -9.54 4.73
N VAL A 59 -29.01 -9.20 5.99
CA VAL A 59 -29.40 -7.91 6.54
C VAL A 59 -28.63 -6.86 5.75
N ALA A 60 -29.35 -6.00 5.02
CA ALA A 60 -28.75 -4.86 4.35
C ALA A 60 -28.05 -4.00 5.43
N LEU A 61 -26.73 -3.95 5.37
CA LEU A 61 -25.95 -3.12 6.27
C LEU A 61 -26.23 -1.65 5.94
N ASP A 62 -26.33 -0.82 6.97
CA ASP A 62 -26.42 0.63 6.79
C ASP A 62 -25.21 1.10 5.96
N PRO A 63 -25.40 1.76 4.80
CA PRO A 63 -24.30 2.28 3.99
C PRO A 63 -23.41 3.29 4.71
N MET A 64 -23.82 3.81 5.87
CA MET A 64 -23.02 4.67 6.76
C MET A 64 -22.29 3.90 7.85
N SER A 65 -22.59 2.62 8.07
CA SER A 65 -21.92 1.82 9.09
C SER A 65 -20.43 1.64 8.80
N ALA A 66 -19.63 1.61 9.86
CA ALA A 66 -18.23 1.18 9.78
C ALA A 66 -18.13 -0.26 9.26
N ASP A 67 -19.10 -1.12 9.51
CA ASP A 67 -19.07 -2.54 9.10
C ASP A 67 -19.41 -2.73 7.62
N TYR A 68 -19.84 -1.67 6.92
CA TYR A 68 -20.20 -1.75 5.51
C TYR A 68 -18.96 -1.66 4.61
N ASN A 69 -18.77 -2.67 3.76
CA ASN A 69 -17.82 -2.64 2.66
C ASN A 69 -18.57 -2.71 1.32
N PRO A 70 -18.68 -1.59 0.58
CA PRO A 70 -19.45 -1.51 -0.67
C PRO A 70 -18.91 -2.41 -1.77
N TYR A 71 -17.66 -2.86 -1.68
CA TYR A 71 -17.03 -3.70 -2.69
C TYR A 71 -17.37 -5.19 -2.53
N THR A 72 -17.93 -5.58 -1.39
CA THR A 72 -18.28 -6.98 -1.07
C THR A 72 -19.78 -7.25 -1.04
N ASP A 73 -20.62 -6.21 -1.05
CA ASP A 73 -22.07 -6.33 -1.08
C ASP A 73 -22.60 -6.39 -2.53
N PRO A 74 -23.23 -7.50 -2.98
CA PRO A 74 -23.81 -7.59 -4.33
C PRO A 74 -24.91 -6.57 -4.67
N ALA A 75 -25.50 -5.91 -3.67
CA ALA A 75 -26.49 -4.85 -3.88
C ALA A 75 -25.85 -3.47 -4.13
N SER A 76 -24.57 -3.31 -3.82
CA SER A 76 -23.82 -2.07 -4.01
C SER A 76 -23.49 -1.82 -5.49
N PRO A 77 -23.57 -0.59 -6.00
CA PRO A 77 -23.09 -0.25 -7.33
C PRO A 77 -21.57 -0.43 -7.49
N ASP A 78 -20.82 -0.41 -6.39
CA ASP A 78 -19.37 -0.58 -6.37
C ASP A 78 -18.93 -2.05 -6.19
N TYR A 79 -19.87 -2.99 -6.19
CA TYR A 79 -19.58 -4.41 -5.97
C TYR A 79 -18.53 -4.96 -6.93
N VAL A 80 -17.46 -5.54 -6.37
CA VAL A 80 -16.45 -6.22 -7.18
C VAL A 80 -16.96 -7.62 -7.53
N THR A 81 -17.46 -7.74 -8.76
CA THR A 81 -18.05 -9.00 -9.25
C THR A 81 -17.05 -10.16 -9.21
N PRO A 82 -17.52 -11.43 -9.14
CA PRO A 82 -16.65 -12.61 -9.20
C PRO A 82 -15.73 -12.65 -10.43
N VAL A 83 -16.20 -12.15 -11.58
CA VAL A 83 -15.41 -12.05 -12.81
C VAL A 83 -14.28 -11.03 -12.66
N ALA A 84 -14.58 -9.86 -12.07
CA ALA A 84 -13.57 -8.84 -11.77
C ALA A 84 -12.53 -9.36 -10.77
N LYS A 85 -12.94 -10.08 -9.73
CA LYS A 85 -12.02 -10.73 -8.78
C LYS A 85 -11.11 -11.73 -9.49
N ALA A 86 -11.66 -12.61 -10.33
CA ALA A 86 -10.87 -13.59 -11.09
C ALA A 86 -9.83 -12.93 -12.00
N ALA A 87 -10.21 -11.86 -12.71
CA ALA A 87 -9.30 -11.10 -13.54
C ALA A 87 -8.19 -10.43 -12.71
N TRP A 88 -8.53 -9.86 -11.56
CA TRP A 88 -7.56 -9.25 -10.65
C TRP A 88 -6.57 -10.29 -10.09
N TYR A 89 -7.04 -11.44 -9.59
CA TYR A 89 -6.16 -12.48 -9.06
C TYR A 89 -5.23 -13.07 -10.12
N ALA A 90 -5.70 -13.22 -11.37
CA ALA A 90 -4.83 -13.65 -12.48
C ALA A 90 -3.69 -12.65 -12.74
N LYS A 91 -3.99 -11.34 -12.66
CA LYS A 91 -2.98 -10.28 -12.77
C LYS A 91 -2.04 -10.23 -11.56
N ASP A 92 -2.57 -10.30 -10.34
CA ASP A 92 -1.80 -10.33 -9.09
C ASP A 92 -0.79 -11.49 -9.10
N ALA A 93 -1.20 -12.67 -9.58
CA ALA A 93 -0.32 -13.82 -9.69
C ALA A 93 0.91 -13.57 -10.58
N VAL A 94 0.76 -12.78 -11.66
CA VAL A 94 1.88 -12.38 -12.53
C VAL A 94 2.82 -11.43 -11.80
N VAL A 95 2.28 -10.43 -11.11
CA VAL A 95 3.08 -9.46 -10.32
C VAL A 95 3.80 -10.16 -9.17
N ARG A 96 3.09 -11.00 -8.41
CA ARG A 96 3.65 -11.85 -7.35
C ARG A 96 4.83 -12.67 -7.86
N LYS A 97 4.67 -13.32 -9.02
CA LYS A 97 5.74 -14.12 -9.61
C LYS A 97 6.96 -13.25 -9.93
N CYS A 98 6.76 -12.09 -10.57
CA CYS A 98 7.83 -11.14 -10.86
C CYS A 98 8.59 -10.70 -9.60
N MET A 99 7.87 -10.31 -8.55
CA MET A 99 8.48 -9.92 -7.27
C MET A 99 9.25 -11.08 -6.63
N THR A 100 8.69 -12.29 -6.68
CA THR A 100 9.35 -13.51 -6.19
C THR A 100 10.64 -13.81 -6.97
N ASP A 101 10.63 -13.65 -8.29
CA ASP A 101 11.81 -13.85 -9.14
C ASP A 101 12.93 -12.84 -8.83
N LEU A 102 12.58 -11.64 -8.34
CA LEU A 102 13.52 -10.64 -7.84
C LEU A 102 14.04 -10.94 -6.42
N GLY A 103 13.53 -11.98 -5.76
CA GLY A 103 13.84 -12.29 -4.36
C GLY A 103 13.15 -11.34 -3.37
N LEU A 104 12.13 -10.61 -3.81
CA LEU A 104 11.35 -9.69 -2.98
C LEU A 104 10.06 -10.39 -2.53
N GLY A 105 9.72 -10.30 -1.25
CA GLY A 105 8.45 -10.83 -0.75
C GLY A 105 7.24 -10.09 -1.35
N TYR A 106 6.09 -10.75 -1.41
CA TYR A 106 4.86 -10.16 -1.95
C TYR A 106 3.61 -10.73 -1.27
N GLU A 107 2.82 -9.87 -0.66
CA GLU A 107 1.54 -10.20 -0.04
C GLU A 107 0.42 -9.92 -1.06
N THR A 108 -0.55 -10.82 -1.22
CA THR A 108 -1.75 -10.49 -2.02
C THR A 108 -2.63 -9.62 -1.14
N ALA A 109 -2.86 -8.40 -1.59
CA ALA A 109 -3.72 -7.42 -0.96
C ALA A 109 -4.76 -6.95 -1.98
N PRO A 110 -5.93 -7.61 -2.06
CA PRO A 110 -6.98 -7.18 -2.96
C PRO A 110 -7.46 -5.80 -2.51
N TRP A 111 -7.44 -4.83 -3.41
CA TRP A 111 -7.74 -3.44 -3.07
C TRP A 111 -9.13 -3.26 -2.43
N TRP A 112 -10.09 -4.14 -2.72
CA TRP A 112 -11.43 -4.13 -2.12
C TRP A 112 -11.51 -4.63 -0.68
N LEU A 113 -10.43 -5.23 -0.18
CA LEU A 113 -10.27 -5.65 1.23
C LEU A 113 -9.26 -4.77 1.97
N GLY A 114 -8.67 -3.77 1.29
CA GLY A 114 -7.58 -2.96 1.81
C GLY A 114 -6.25 -3.73 1.96
N GLY A 115 -5.33 -3.13 2.70
CA GLY A 115 -4.00 -3.69 2.99
C GLY A 115 -2.91 -3.23 2.02
N SER A 116 -1.73 -3.83 2.16
CA SER A 116 -0.54 -3.53 1.35
C SER A 116 0.04 -4.82 0.78
N ALA A 117 0.50 -4.77 -0.47
CA ALA A 117 1.20 -5.90 -1.08
C ALA A 117 2.66 -6.03 -0.60
N GLN A 118 3.17 -4.99 0.05
CA GLN A 118 4.49 -4.99 0.65
C GLN A 118 4.48 -5.81 1.94
N PRO A 119 5.41 -6.78 2.10
CA PRO A 119 5.58 -7.48 3.36
C PRO A 119 5.80 -6.52 4.52
N ARG A 120 5.26 -6.85 5.69
CA ARG A 120 5.49 -6.09 6.92
C ARG A 120 6.88 -6.36 7.50
N GLY A 121 7.38 -5.43 8.31
CA GLY A 121 8.63 -5.58 9.05
C GLY A 121 9.90 -5.50 8.19
N LEU A 122 9.79 -4.94 6.98
CA LEU A 122 10.95 -4.51 6.21
C LEU A 122 11.57 -3.29 6.89
N ASP A 123 12.89 -3.17 6.84
CA ASP A 123 13.56 -1.91 7.18
C ASP A 123 13.41 -0.88 6.04
N HIS A 124 13.81 0.37 6.29
CA HIS A 124 13.74 1.44 5.28
C HIS A 124 14.32 1.06 3.92
N ASN A 125 15.54 0.51 3.90
CA ASN A 125 16.23 0.20 2.65
C ASN A 125 15.57 -0.97 1.94
N GLN A 126 15.14 -1.99 2.69
CA GLN A 126 14.36 -3.11 2.15
C GLN A 126 13.02 -2.65 1.57
N SER A 127 12.37 -1.67 2.20
CA SER A 127 11.15 -1.07 1.67
C SER A 127 11.39 -0.28 0.40
N ILE A 128 12.49 0.46 0.30
CA ILE A 128 12.88 1.14 -0.93
C ILE A 128 13.20 0.13 -2.04
N ASP A 129 13.96 -0.93 -1.75
CA ASP A 129 14.26 -2.01 -2.70
C ASP A 129 12.97 -2.68 -3.19
N TRP A 130 12.02 -2.93 -2.28
CA TRP A 130 10.71 -3.46 -2.62
C TRP A 130 9.92 -2.53 -3.53
N LEU A 131 9.87 -1.22 -3.22
CA LEU A 131 9.19 -0.21 -4.03
C LEU A 131 9.83 -0.08 -5.42
N ILE A 132 11.15 -0.14 -5.52
CA ILE A 132 11.86 -0.15 -6.80
C ILE A 132 11.52 -1.42 -7.60
N GLY A 133 11.46 -2.59 -6.95
CA GLY A 133 11.04 -3.82 -7.61
C GLY A 133 9.61 -3.76 -8.12
N TYR A 134 8.69 -3.25 -7.28
CA TYR A 134 7.26 -3.18 -7.60
C TYR A 134 6.93 -2.09 -8.63
N SER A 135 7.40 -0.86 -8.42
CA SER A 135 7.03 0.32 -9.21
C SER A 135 8.12 0.80 -10.18
N GLY A 136 9.32 0.20 -10.14
CA GLY A 136 10.47 0.62 -10.94
C GLY A 136 11.33 1.70 -10.28
N ALA A 137 12.47 2.01 -10.89
CA ALA A 137 13.42 3.00 -10.35
C ALA A 137 12.84 4.43 -10.26
N ASN A 138 11.84 4.73 -11.10
CA ASN A 138 11.13 6.01 -11.12
C ASN A 138 9.82 5.95 -10.29
N PHE A 139 9.76 5.14 -9.22
CA PHE A 139 8.52 4.95 -8.45
C PHE A 139 7.89 6.24 -7.90
N MET A 140 8.67 7.31 -7.72
CA MET A 140 8.19 8.63 -7.31
C MET A 140 7.52 9.43 -8.44
N GLN A 141 7.81 9.08 -9.70
CA GLN A 141 7.28 9.72 -10.91
C GLN A 141 7.15 8.66 -12.01
N PRO A 142 6.08 7.84 -11.99
CA PRO A 142 5.88 6.78 -12.98
C PRO A 142 5.50 7.38 -14.34
N THR A 143 6.45 8.05 -14.98
CA THR A 143 6.39 8.55 -16.35
C THR A 143 7.35 7.70 -17.16
N GLY A 144 6.90 6.54 -17.60
CA GLY A 144 7.74 5.58 -18.29
C GLY A 144 6.93 4.59 -19.09
N VAL A 145 7.60 3.88 -19.98
CA VAL A 145 7.03 2.69 -20.63
C VAL A 145 6.84 1.59 -19.56
N PRO A 146 5.93 0.62 -19.76
CA PRO A 146 5.69 -0.44 -18.77
C PRO A 146 6.96 -1.16 -18.28
N GLU A 147 7.99 -1.25 -19.13
CA GLU A 147 9.29 -1.83 -18.82
C GLU A 147 10.08 -1.06 -17.75
N GLU A 148 9.78 0.23 -17.55
CA GLU A 148 10.39 1.08 -16.52
C GLU A 148 9.59 1.09 -15.21
N SER A 149 8.39 0.49 -15.21
CA SER A 149 7.43 0.53 -14.09
C SER A 149 7.53 -0.69 -13.15
N GLY A 150 8.69 -1.35 -13.12
CA GLY A 150 8.92 -2.55 -12.30
C GLY A 150 7.92 -3.67 -12.59
N CYS A 151 7.62 -4.49 -11.57
CA CYS A 151 6.66 -5.58 -11.70
C CYS A 151 5.21 -5.12 -11.90
N SER A 152 4.82 -3.95 -11.37
CA SER A 152 3.47 -3.40 -11.52
C SER A 152 3.17 -2.97 -12.97
N GLY A 153 4.21 -2.62 -13.76
CA GLY A 153 4.09 -2.38 -15.20
C GLY A 153 3.52 -3.56 -15.99
N LEU A 154 3.66 -4.79 -15.48
CA LEU A 154 3.07 -5.98 -16.11
C LEU A 154 1.54 -5.92 -16.16
N LEU A 155 0.89 -5.21 -15.23
CA LEU A 155 -0.57 -5.02 -15.24
C LEU A 155 -1.03 -4.33 -16.53
N ALA A 156 -0.34 -3.26 -16.94
CA ALA A 156 -0.65 -2.54 -18.17
C ALA A 156 -0.37 -3.39 -19.42
N LEU A 157 0.69 -4.20 -19.40
CA LEU A 157 0.98 -5.14 -20.50
C LEU A 157 -0.05 -6.26 -20.61
N ILE A 158 -0.61 -6.72 -19.48
CA ILE A 158 -1.72 -7.67 -19.48
C ILE A 158 -2.98 -7.04 -20.06
N ASP A 159 -3.30 -5.80 -19.64
CA ASP A 159 -4.46 -5.07 -20.17
C ASP A 159 -4.35 -4.76 -21.67
N ALA A 160 -3.13 -4.54 -22.16
CA ALA A 160 -2.84 -4.40 -23.58
C ALA A 160 -2.86 -5.75 -24.34
N GLY A 161 -2.97 -6.89 -23.65
CA GLY A 161 -2.91 -8.23 -24.25
C GLY A 161 -1.51 -8.68 -24.68
N THR A 162 -0.46 -7.93 -24.32
CA THR A 162 0.94 -8.25 -24.62
C THR A 162 1.47 -9.36 -23.73
N VAL A 163 1.02 -9.41 -22.47
CA VAL A 163 1.36 -10.45 -21.50
C VAL A 163 0.11 -11.24 -21.14
N ALA A 164 0.21 -12.56 -21.13
CA ALA A 164 -0.90 -13.41 -20.70
C ALA A 164 -0.99 -13.43 -19.16
N ALA A 165 -2.20 -13.29 -18.62
CA ALA A 165 -2.52 -13.57 -17.22
C ALA A 165 -3.28 -14.91 -17.14
N PRO A 166 -2.61 -16.03 -16.82
CA PRO A 166 -3.29 -17.32 -16.74
C PRO A 166 -4.33 -17.29 -15.60
N PRO A 167 -5.47 -17.97 -15.76
CA PRO A 167 -6.46 -18.03 -14.70
C PRO A 167 -5.87 -18.73 -13.47
N VAL A 168 -6.20 -18.20 -12.30
CA VAL A 168 -5.82 -18.77 -11.00
C VAL A 168 -7.06 -19.00 -10.15
N PRO A 169 -7.03 -19.93 -9.19
CA PRO A 169 -8.10 -20.06 -8.21
C PRO A 169 -8.33 -18.75 -7.47
N VAL A 170 -9.60 -18.36 -7.32
CA VAL A 170 -10.01 -17.18 -6.55
C VAL A 170 -10.33 -17.64 -5.14
N PRO A 171 -9.56 -17.21 -4.11
CA PRO A 171 -9.93 -17.44 -2.72
C PRO A 171 -11.28 -16.80 -2.39
N ALA A 172 -12.02 -17.38 -1.45
CA ALA A 172 -13.14 -16.68 -0.83
C ALA A 172 -12.62 -15.45 -0.06
N ASP A 173 -13.41 -14.37 -0.03
CA ASP A 173 -13.06 -13.23 0.82
C ASP A 173 -13.02 -13.71 2.28
N PRO A 174 -12.00 -13.31 3.05
CA PRO A 174 -11.90 -13.66 4.45
C PRO A 174 -13.06 -13.02 5.23
N VAL A 175 -13.68 -13.83 6.09
CA VAL A 175 -14.76 -13.36 6.98
C VAL A 175 -14.14 -12.83 8.27
N GLY A 176 -14.63 -11.68 8.74
CA GLY A 176 -14.25 -11.11 10.03
C GLY A 176 -12.95 -10.29 10.02
N LEU A 177 -12.39 -9.97 8.84
CA LEU A 177 -11.41 -8.89 8.77
C LEU A 177 -12.08 -7.55 9.04
N PRO A 178 -11.37 -6.59 9.68
CA PRO A 178 -11.84 -5.21 9.73
C PRO A 178 -12.09 -4.68 8.32
N THR A 179 -13.18 -3.94 8.15
CA THR A 179 -13.39 -3.17 6.93
C THR A 179 -12.38 -2.02 6.84
N GLU A 180 -12.28 -1.41 5.66
CA GLU A 180 -11.50 -0.18 5.49
C GLU A 180 -11.97 0.93 6.43
N ARG A 181 -13.29 1.05 6.63
CA ARG A 181 -13.88 2.06 7.52
C ARG A 181 -13.55 1.80 8.98
N GLN A 182 -13.64 0.55 9.44
CA GLN A 182 -13.20 0.19 10.79
C GLN A 182 -11.70 0.45 10.97
N THR A 183 -10.89 0.14 9.97
CA THR A 183 -9.44 0.42 9.97
C THR A 183 -9.17 1.92 10.05
N TRP A 184 -9.90 2.74 9.28
CA TRP A 184 -9.83 4.20 9.36
C TRP A 184 -10.20 4.71 10.76
N LEU A 185 -11.31 4.25 11.36
CA LEU A 185 -11.71 4.68 12.70
C LEU A 185 -10.67 4.33 13.77
N ALA A 186 -10.05 3.16 13.66
CA ALA A 186 -8.96 2.77 14.55
C ALA A 186 -7.73 3.68 14.37
N PHE A 187 -7.38 4.02 13.12
CA PHE A 187 -6.32 4.97 12.81
C PHE A 187 -6.63 6.38 13.33
N ASP A 188 -7.83 6.89 13.07
CA ASP A 188 -8.29 8.21 13.50
C ASP A 188 -8.29 8.33 15.02
N GLN A 189 -8.65 7.26 15.73
CA GLN A 189 -8.58 7.22 17.19
C GLN A 189 -7.14 7.42 17.70
N LEU A 190 -6.13 6.81 17.06
CA LEU A 190 -4.71 7.02 17.41
C LEU A 190 -4.29 8.48 17.21
N VAL A 191 -4.74 9.11 16.11
CA VAL A 191 -4.47 10.53 15.85
C VAL A 191 -5.14 11.41 16.91
N ARG A 192 -6.41 11.15 17.24
CA ARG A 192 -7.19 11.91 18.22
C ARG A 192 -6.61 11.84 19.62
N ASP A 193 -6.21 10.65 20.07
CA ASP A 193 -5.58 10.47 21.38
C ASP A 193 -4.27 11.26 21.45
N CYS A 194 -3.44 11.13 20.42
CA CYS A 194 -2.18 11.86 20.31
C CYS A 194 -2.36 13.40 20.28
N MET A 195 -3.36 13.90 19.55
CA MET A 195 -3.68 15.33 19.48
C MET A 195 -4.17 15.85 20.84
N THR A 196 -5.01 15.05 21.51
CA THR A 196 -5.49 15.34 22.86
C THR A 196 -4.34 15.44 23.87
N GLU A 197 -3.37 14.53 23.80
CA GLU A 197 -2.15 14.57 24.63
C GLU A 197 -1.29 15.83 24.37
N ARG A 198 -1.30 16.33 23.13
CA ARG A 198 -0.66 17.61 22.74
C ARG A 198 -1.51 18.84 23.08
N GLY A 199 -2.69 18.66 23.69
CA GLY A 199 -3.56 19.76 24.12
C GLY A 199 -4.30 20.46 22.97
N VAL A 200 -4.44 19.81 21.81
CA VAL A 200 -5.17 20.32 20.66
C VAL A 200 -6.33 19.39 20.31
N GLU A 201 -7.49 19.94 19.97
CA GLU A 201 -8.67 19.15 19.60
C GLU A 201 -8.54 18.63 18.16
N TYR A 202 -8.85 17.35 17.96
CA TYR A 202 -9.03 16.74 16.66
C TYR A 202 -10.46 16.23 16.55
N LEU A 203 -11.24 16.86 15.67
CA LEU A 203 -12.64 16.55 15.46
C LEU A 203 -12.76 15.18 14.78
N TYR A 204 -13.74 14.43 15.24
CA TYR A 204 -14.14 13.19 14.58
C TYR A 204 -14.66 13.50 13.18
N TRP A 205 -14.21 12.72 12.19
CA TRP A 205 -14.74 12.80 10.84
C TRP A 205 -14.57 11.46 10.10
N GLU A 206 -15.41 11.28 9.09
CA GLU A 206 -15.49 10.04 8.31
C GLU A 206 -15.34 10.37 6.83
N TRP A 207 -14.27 9.93 6.17
CA TRP A 207 -14.06 10.28 4.77
C TRP A 207 -15.19 9.79 3.84
N TRP A 208 -15.93 8.74 4.23
CA TRP A 208 -17.07 8.21 3.47
C TRP A 208 -18.39 8.95 3.76
N ASN A 209 -18.44 9.83 4.77
CA ASN A 209 -19.65 10.58 5.08
C ASN A 209 -19.78 11.79 4.15
N PRO A 210 -20.86 11.89 3.35
CA PRO A 210 -21.05 12.98 2.41
C PRO A 210 -21.02 14.37 3.04
N GLU A 211 -21.31 14.50 4.34
CA GLU A 211 -21.21 15.76 5.08
C GLU A 211 -19.79 16.35 5.05
N TYR A 212 -18.75 15.50 5.01
CA TYR A 212 -17.35 15.93 4.98
C TYR A 212 -16.73 15.93 3.58
N GLN A 213 -17.46 15.45 2.57
CA GLN A 213 -17.00 15.42 1.17
C GLN A 213 -17.42 16.70 0.43
N THR A 214 -16.90 17.84 0.86
CA THR A 214 -17.07 19.07 0.08
C THR A 214 -16.40 18.91 -1.28
N PRO A 215 -17.11 19.13 -2.41
CA PRO A 215 -16.51 19.04 -3.72
C PRO A 215 -15.29 19.97 -3.80
N PHE A 216 -14.16 19.44 -4.23
CA PHE A 216 -12.98 20.25 -4.50
C PHE A 216 -13.30 21.24 -5.61
N ASP A 217 -13.35 22.54 -5.28
CA ASP A 217 -13.46 23.62 -6.26
C ASP A 217 -12.07 24.21 -6.52
N PRO A 218 -11.43 23.92 -7.67
CA PRO A 218 -10.12 24.46 -7.99
C PRO A 218 -10.11 25.98 -8.18
N LEU A 219 -11.27 26.63 -8.25
CA LEU A 219 -11.42 28.08 -8.36
C LEU A 219 -11.75 28.74 -7.02
N SER A 220 -11.95 27.97 -5.95
CA SER A 220 -12.17 28.52 -4.62
C SER A 220 -10.95 29.30 -4.16
N LEU A 221 -11.16 30.55 -3.75
CA LEU A 221 -10.17 31.37 -3.07
C LEU A 221 -10.20 31.15 -1.54
N GLU A 222 -11.25 30.52 -1.04
CA GLU A 222 -11.36 30.14 0.37
C GLU A 222 -10.44 28.96 0.66
N PRO A 223 -9.66 29.00 1.75
CA PRO A 223 -8.82 27.89 2.13
C PRO A 223 -9.68 26.68 2.47
N MET A 224 -9.27 25.51 2.00
CA MET A 224 -9.87 24.25 2.41
C MET A 224 -9.58 24.03 3.90
N ILE A 225 -10.63 24.01 4.72
CA ILE A 225 -10.52 23.71 6.14
C ILE A 225 -10.64 22.19 6.30
N PRO A 226 -9.62 21.50 6.86
CA PRO A 226 -9.74 20.08 7.15
C PRO A 226 -10.92 19.80 8.07
N ALA A 227 -11.73 18.78 7.78
CA ALA A 227 -12.91 18.42 8.60
C ALA A 227 -12.56 18.14 10.07
N ALA A 228 -11.34 17.64 10.31
CA ALA A 228 -10.81 17.38 11.65
C ALA A 228 -10.41 18.63 12.46
N ARG A 229 -10.31 19.81 11.83
CA ARG A 229 -9.82 21.02 12.49
C ARG A 229 -10.98 21.87 13.04
N PRO A 230 -10.96 22.31 14.32
CA PRO A 230 -11.93 23.28 14.82
C PRO A 230 -11.99 24.57 13.99
N LEU A 231 -13.18 25.14 13.83
CA LEU A 231 -13.42 26.29 12.94
C LEU A 231 -13.04 27.65 13.56
N ASP A 232 -12.94 27.72 14.88
CA ASP A 232 -12.77 28.95 15.66
C ASP A 232 -11.32 29.20 16.11
N LEU A 233 -10.35 28.52 15.49
CA LEU A 233 -8.93 28.74 15.75
C LEU A 233 -8.43 30.03 15.08
N ASN A 234 -7.60 30.78 15.81
CA ASN A 234 -6.79 31.86 15.22
C ASN A 234 -5.53 31.31 14.53
N ASP A 235 -4.80 32.16 13.81
CA ASP A 235 -3.62 31.76 13.02
C ASP A 235 -2.53 31.03 13.84
N GLU A 236 -2.28 31.45 15.08
CA GLU A 236 -1.31 30.80 15.97
C GLU A 236 -1.78 29.40 16.39
N GLN A 237 -3.08 29.28 16.70
CA GLN A 237 -3.70 27.99 17.04
C GLN A 237 -3.75 27.04 15.84
N ILE A 238 -3.99 27.57 14.64
CA ILE A 238 -3.93 26.78 13.39
C ILE A 238 -2.52 26.24 13.20
N ALA A 239 -1.48 27.09 13.31
CA ALA A 239 -0.11 26.65 13.17
C ALA A 239 0.28 25.59 14.23
N ALA A 240 -0.15 25.76 15.48
CA ALA A 240 0.07 24.78 16.53
C ALA A 240 -0.65 23.45 16.25
N TRP A 241 -1.90 23.49 15.75
CA TRP A 241 -2.66 22.31 15.36
C TRP A 241 -2.00 21.58 14.19
N GLU A 242 -1.57 22.30 13.16
CA GLU A 242 -0.90 21.73 11.98
C GLU A 242 0.45 21.10 12.34
N PHE A 243 1.22 21.75 13.21
CA PHE A 243 2.48 21.21 13.72
C PHE A 243 2.25 19.98 14.59
N ALA A 244 1.23 19.97 15.46
CA ALA A 244 0.89 18.79 16.25
C ALA A 244 0.49 17.61 15.37
N LEU A 245 -0.27 17.86 14.30
CA LEU A 245 -0.74 16.82 13.38
C LEU A 245 0.38 16.26 12.50
N ASN A 246 1.17 17.13 11.86
CA ASN A 246 2.10 16.74 10.79
C ASN A 246 3.58 16.73 11.22
N GLY A 247 3.93 17.40 12.32
CA GLY A 247 5.31 17.55 12.78
C GLY A 247 6.22 18.28 11.79
N ASP A 248 7.52 17.99 11.83
CA ASP A 248 8.59 18.55 11.01
C ASP A 248 9.58 17.51 10.43
N ALA A 249 9.21 16.22 10.40
CA ALA A 249 10.04 15.09 9.95
C ALA A 249 10.66 15.18 8.54
N GLY A 250 10.35 16.20 7.75
CA GLY A 250 10.78 16.28 6.35
C GLY A 250 10.26 15.10 5.53
N ALA A 251 11.04 14.66 4.54
CA ALA A 251 10.69 13.54 3.68
C ALA A 251 11.93 12.68 3.32
N GLY A 252 11.70 11.48 2.79
CA GLY A 252 12.77 10.61 2.28
C GLY A 252 13.57 9.92 3.39
N ALA A 253 14.88 9.75 3.19
CA ALA A 253 15.75 8.98 4.10
C ALA A 253 15.92 9.62 5.50
N GLU A 254 15.67 10.93 5.61
CA GLU A 254 15.72 11.67 6.87
C GLU A 254 14.42 11.55 7.67
N TYR A 255 13.35 11.00 7.09
CA TYR A 255 12.07 10.85 7.76
C TYR A 255 12.18 10.02 9.05
N ARG A 256 11.62 10.54 10.13
CA ARG A 256 11.45 9.88 11.43
C ARG A 256 10.00 10.05 11.85
N TRP A 257 9.34 8.96 12.22
CA TRP A 257 7.93 9.01 12.59
C TRP A 257 7.73 9.83 13.87
N GLU A 258 8.74 9.86 14.75
CA GLU A 258 8.75 10.65 16.00
C GLU A 258 8.62 12.15 15.74
N ASP A 259 9.18 12.62 14.62
CA ASP A 259 9.17 14.01 14.20
C ASP A 259 7.97 14.31 13.28
N ALA A 260 7.15 13.32 12.91
CA ALA A 260 6.07 13.44 11.92
C ALA A 260 4.69 13.72 12.53
N GLY A 261 4.68 14.24 13.76
CA GLY A 261 3.47 14.62 14.48
C GLY A 261 2.56 13.42 14.80
N CYS A 262 1.30 13.71 15.08
CA CYS A 262 0.32 12.70 15.43
C CYS A 262 -0.08 11.78 14.28
N HIS A 263 -0.04 12.27 13.04
CA HIS A 263 -0.27 11.44 11.88
C HIS A 263 0.88 10.42 11.71
N GLY A 264 2.14 10.87 11.81
CA GLY A 264 3.30 9.98 11.77
C GLY A 264 3.27 8.92 12.85
N TYR A 265 2.97 9.31 14.10
CA TYR A 265 2.76 8.35 15.18
C TYR A 265 1.65 7.33 14.88
N ALA A 266 0.49 7.76 14.35
CA ALA A 266 -0.60 6.84 14.03
C ALA A 266 -0.23 5.87 12.91
N VAL A 267 0.52 6.32 11.89
CA VAL A 267 1.05 5.46 10.82
C VAL A 267 1.98 4.40 11.42
N HIS A 268 2.90 4.81 12.29
CA HIS A 268 3.77 3.88 13.01
C HIS A 268 2.97 2.90 13.88
N ALA A 269 2.15 3.40 14.81
CA ALA A 269 1.42 2.58 15.77
C ALA A 269 0.41 1.62 15.12
N SER A 270 -0.13 1.96 13.95
CA SER A 270 -1.01 1.06 13.17
C SER A 270 -0.28 0.00 12.36
N GLY A 271 1.05 0.04 12.31
CA GLY A 271 1.86 -0.88 11.52
C GLY A 271 1.86 -0.58 10.03
N ASN A 272 1.54 0.67 9.67
CA ASN A 272 1.44 1.14 8.29
C ASN A 272 2.72 1.84 7.82
N ASP A 273 3.69 2.10 8.71
CA ASP A 273 5.07 2.31 8.28
C ASP A 273 5.82 0.97 8.24
N ASN A 274 6.81 0.90 7.35
CA ASN A 274 7.78 -0.19 7.38
C ASN A 274 9.04 0.28 8.11
N MET A 275 8.88 0.91 9.28
CA MET A 275 9.97 1.52 10.03
C MET A 275 10.01 1.02 11.49
N HIS A 276 9.73 -0.27 11.69
CA HIS A 276 9.71 -0.94 13.00
C HIS A 276 11.06 -1.53 13.43
#